data_AF-A0A2N3GVI7-F1
#
_entry.id   AF-A0A2N3GVI7-F1
#
_cell.length_a   1.000
_cell.length_b   1.000
_cell.length_c   1.000
_cell.angle_alpha   90.00
_cell.angle_beta   90.00
_cell.angle_gamma   90.00
#
_symmetry.space_group_name_H-M   'P 1'
#
loop_
_entity.id
_entity.type
_entity.pdbx_description
1 polymer ?
#
loop_
_entity_poly.entity_id
_entity_poly.type
_entity_poly.pdbx_seq_one_letter_code
_entity_poly.pdbx_strand_id
1 'polypeptide(L)'
;MHSVIESAAPTTSMQSLLTSLVRDAEITHGVASETAHGAATATRRALSGRVAARVLSPHDERRVRAYFSAVLRAHAFKKGRRADARYRAELQVASLIADLRSVGTPADRIRGEVAAFFGQAGLQMLDRGEVA
;
A
#
# COMPACT_ATOMS: atom_id res chain seq x y z
N MET A 1 -32.99 -14.73 -27.29
CA MET A 1 -31.57 -15.11 -27.38
C MET A 1 -30.80 -14.35 -26.30
N HIS A 2 -30.61 -14.96 -25.13
CA HIS A 2 -29.82 -14.38 -24.04
C HIS A 2 -28.38 -14.90 -24.16
N SER A 3 -27.46 -14.05 -24.63
CA SER A 3 -26.04 -14.27 -24.44
C SER A 3 -25.67 -13.80 -23.04
N VAL A 4 -25.63 -14.74 -22.09
CA VAL A 4 -24.98 -14.56 -20.80
C VAL A 4 -23.48 -14.58 -21.08
N ILE A 5 -22.84 -13.42 -21.13
CA ILE A 5 -21.39 -13.35 -21.02
C ILE A 5 -21.11 -13.72 -19.57
N GLU A 6 -20.80 -14.99 -19.31
CA GLU A 6 -20.10 -15.38 -18.10
C GLU A 6 -18.77 -14.64 -18.11
N SER A 7 -18.73 -13.46 -17.49
CA SER A 7 -17.50 -12.79 -17.10
C SER A 7 -16.78 -13.71 -16.12
N ALA A 8 -15.94 -14.60 -16.65
CA ALA A 8 -15.01 -15.37 -15.85
C ALA A 8 -14.22 -14.40 -14.97
N ALA A 9 -14.39 -14.50 -13.65
CA ALA A 9 -13.66 -13.66 -12.71
C ALA A 9 -12.16 -13.79 -12.98
N PRO A 10 -11.40 -12.68 -13.03
CA PRO A 10 -9.97 -12.74 -13.32
C PRO A 10 -9.30 -13.69 -12.32
N THR A 11 -8.74 -14.79 -12.84
CA THR A 11 -8.06 -15.81 -12.05
C THR A 11 -6.65 -15.31 -11.70
N THR A 12 -6.56 -14.40 -10.73
CA THR A 12 -5.29 -13.83 -10.31
C THR A 12 -4.49 -14.85 -9.48
N SER A 13 -3.28 -15.17 -9.92
CA SER A 13 -2.32 -15.95 -9.12
C SER A 13 -1.59 -15.05 -8.12
N MET A 14 -1.01 -15.65 -7.06
CA MET A 14 -0.14 -14.90 -6.13
C MET A 14 1.03 -14.22 -6.84
N GLN A 15 1.62 -14.89 -7.83
CA GLN A 15 2.76 -14.32 -8.57
C GLN A 15 2.34 -13.08 -9.36
N SER A 16 1.26 -13.16 -10.13
CA SER A 16 0.74 -12.01 -10.90
C SER A 16 0.36 -10.85 -10.00
N LEU A 17 -0.27 -11.14 -8.85
CA LEU A 17 -0.64 -10.11 -7.88
C LEU A 17 0.59 -9.40 -7.30
N LEU A 18 1.61 -10.16 -6.86
CA LEU A 18 2.83 -9.59 -6.32
C LEU A 18 3.59 -8.77 -7.38
N THR A 19 3.64 -9.21 -8.63
CA THR A 19 4.22 -8.42 -9.73
C THR A 19 3.46 -7.10 -9.93
N SER A 20 2.12 -7.12 -9.88
CA SER A 20 1.31 -5.91 -9.97
C SER A 20 1.57 -4.96 -8.80
N LEU A 21 1.67 -5.49 -7.57
CA LEU A 21 1.90 -4.71 -6.36
C LEU A 21 3.31 -4.09 -6.32
N VAL A 22 4.32 -4.79 -6.83
CA VAL A 22 5.67 -4.23 -6.98
C VAL A 22 5.65 -3.04 -7.93
N ARG A 23 5.04 -3.21 -9.12
CA ARG A 23 4.93 -2.14 -10.10
C ARG A 23 4.19 -0.93 -9.53
N ASP A 24 3.09 -1.16 -8.82
CA ASP A 24 2.33 -0.09 -8.18
C ASP A 24 3.15 0.65 -7.11
N ALA A 25 3.88 -0.09 -6.26
CA ALA A 25 4.76 0.52 -5.25
C ALA A 25 5.85 1.40 -5.88
N GLU A 26 6.44 0.95 -7.00
CA GLU A 26 7.46 1.71 -7.73
C GLU A 26 6.88 2.94 -8.42
N ILE A 27 5.77 2.81 -9.15
CA ILE A 27 5.20 3.88 -9.98
C ILE A 27 4.44 4.90 -9.12
N THR A 28 3.56 4.44 -8.24
CA THR A 28 2.63 5.30 -7.49
C THR A 28 3.33 5.95 -6.30
N HIS A 29 4.11 5.15 -5.56
CA HIS A 29 4.72 5.58 -4.30
C HIS A 29 6.22 5.93 -4.42
N GLY A 30 6.83 5.69 -5.58
CA GLY A 30 8.26 5.96 -5.79
C GLY A 30 9.18 5.09 -4.93
N VAL A 31 8.71 3.93 -4.49
CA VAL A 31 9.49 3.02 -3.65
C VAL A 31 10.67 2.46 -4.45
N ALA A 32 11.82 2.31 -3.80
CA ALA A 32 13.00 1.71 -4.40
C ALA A 32 12.68 0.28 -4.90
N SER A 33 13.17 -0.06 -6.08
CA SER A 33 12.89 -1.36 -6.69
C SER A 33 13.31 -2.51 -5.79
N GLU A 34 14.46 -2.41 -5.12
CA GLU A 34 14.94 -3.42 -4.18
C GLU A 34 14.04 -3.55 -2.94
N THR A 35 13.44 -2.44 -2.50
CA THR A 35 12.50 -2.44 -1.37
C THR A 35 11.21 -3.15 -1.77
N ALA A 36 10.65 -2.83 -2.94
CA ALA A 36 9.43 -3.43 -3.47
C ALA A 36 9.59 -4.93 -3.77
N HIS A 37 10.64 -5.31 -4.51
CA HIS A 37 10.96 -6.71 -4.81
C HIS A 37 11.30 -7.52 -3.55
N GLY A 38 12.00 -6.89 -2.60
CA GLY A 38 12.25 -7.48 -1.29
C GLY A 38 10.95 -7.78 -0.54
N ALA A 39 9.99 -6.87 -0.58
CA ALA A 39 8.68 -7.06 0.04
C ALA A 39 7.87 -8.18 -0.62
N ALA A 40 7.88 -8.26 -1.96
CA ALA A 40 7.23 -9.35 -2.69
C ALA A 40 7.85 -10.71 -2.36
N THR A 41 9.18 -10.79 -2.31
CA THR A 41 9.90 -12.02 -1.98
C THR A 41 9.56 -12.52 -0.58
N ALA A 42 9.60 -11.62 0.41
CA ALA A 42 9.26 -11.95 1.79
C ALA A 42 7.77 -12.32 1.95
N THR A 43 6.87 -11.63 1.24
CA THR A 43 5.42 -11.95 1.23
C THR A 43 5.17 -13.34 0.66
N ARG A 44 5.76 -13.65 -0.51
CA ARG A 44 5.67 -14.96 -1.13
C ARG A 44 6.17 -16.03 -0.15
N ARG A 45 7.36 -15.86 0.42
CA ARG A 45 7.93 -16.81 1.39
C ARG A 45 7.01 -17.05 2.59
N ALA A 46 6.37 -16.01 3.12
CA ALA A 46 5.47 -16.11 4.26
C ALA A 46 4.16 -16.85 3.94
N LEU A 47 3.72 -16.83 2.68
CA LEU A 47 2.41 -17.33 2.26
C LEU A 47 2.45 -18.59 1.39
N SER A 48 3.59 -18.99 0.83
CA SER A 48 3.73 -20.16 -0.07
C SER A 48 3.19 -21.49 0.49
N GLY A 49 3.10 -21.66 1.81
CA GLY A 49 2.52 -22.85 2.45
C GLY A 49 1.08 -22.68 2.95
N ARG A 50 0.51 -21.47 2.80
CA ARG A 50 -0.82 -21.09 3.31
C ARG A 50 -1.79 -20.73 2.21
N VAL A 51 -1.25 -20.35 1.05
CA VAL A 51 -1.98 -19.97 -0.15
C VAL A 51 -1.46 -20.87 -1.27
N ALA A 52 -2.04 -22.08 -1.34
CA ALA A 52 -1.61 -23.13 -2.27
C ALA A 52 -2.40 -23.11 -3.59
N ALA A 53 -3.45 -22.31 -3.67
CA ALA A 53 -4.32 -22.29 -4.84
C ALA A 53 -3.59 -21.62 -6.02
N ARG A 54 -3.64 -22.28 -7.20
CA ARG A 54 -3.17 -21.70 -8.47
C ARG A 54 -3.87 -20.38 -8.79
N VAL A 55 -5.10 -20.24 -8.30
CA VAL A 55 -5.95 -19.05 -8.38
C VAL A 55 -6.28 -18.58 -6.98
N LEU A 56 -6.06 -17.30 -6.69
CA LEU A 56 -6.38 -16.74 -5.39
C LEU A 56 -7.89 -16.62 -5.20
N SER A 57 -8.37 -17.01 -4.02
CA SER A 57 -9.69 -16.56 -3.56
C SER A 57 -9.65 -15.05 -3.27
N PRO A 58 -10.79 -14.33 -3.28
CA PRO A 58 -10.84 -12.93 -2.87
C PRO A 58 -10.28 -12.69 -1.46
N HIS A 59 -10.45 -13.67 -0.56
CA HIS A 59 -9.89 -13.62 0.79
C HIS A 59 -8.36 -13.71 0.77
N ASP A 60 -7.79 -14.64 -0.01
CA ASP A 60 -6.33 -14.80 -0.11
C ASP A 60 -5.69 -13.62 -0.83
N GLU A 61 -6.34 -13.04 -1.83
CA GLU A 61 -5.90 -11.80 -2.45
C GLU A 61 -5.79 -10.66 -1.44
N ARG A 62 -6.82 -10.43 -0.62
CA ARG A 62 -6.76 -9.43 0.45
C ARG A 62 -5.62 -9.71 1.43
N ARG A 63 -5.41 -10.99 1.76
CA ARG A 63 -4.31 -11.41 2.64
C ARG A 63 -2.95 -11.11 2.02
N VAL A 64 -2.73 -11.44 0.75
CA VAL A 64 -1.48 -11.15 0.03
C VAL A 64 -1.20 -9.65 0.01
N ARG A 65 -2.21 -8.83 -0.33
CA ARG A 65 -2.11 -7.36 -0.33
C ARG A 65 -1.72 -6.84 1.05
N ALA A 66 -2.40 -7.27 2.11
CA ALA A 66 -2.11 -6.85 3.47
C ALA A 66 -0.68 -7.22 3.92
N TYR A 67 -0.24 -8.45 3.64
CA TYR A 67 1.11 -8.89 3.95
C TYR A 67 2.16 -8.10 3.17
N PHE A 68 1.96 -7.90 1.87
CA PHE A 68 2.85 -7.09 1.04
C PHE A 68 2.99 -5.67 1.58
N SER A 69 1.88 -4.98 1.83
CA SER A 69 1.90 -3.62 2.37
C SER A 69 2.57 -3.54 3.75
N ALA A 70 2.37 -4.53 4.62
CA ALA A 70 3.05 -4.58 5.92
C ALA A 70 4.58 -4.73 5.76
N VAL A 71 5.02 -5.66 4.92
CA VAL A 71 6.45 -5.90 4.68
C VAL A 71 7.10 -4.70 3.97
N LEU A 72 6.41 -4.10 2.99
CA LEU A 72 6.90 -2.93 2.26
C LEU A 72 7.19 -1.76 3.20
N ARG A 73 6.24 -1.45 4.11
CA ARG A 73 6.43 -0.45 5.16
C ARG A 73 7.64 -0.78 6.02
N ALA A 74 7.72 -2.01 6.54
CA ALA A 74 8.83 -2.44 7.39
C ALA A 74 10.19 -2.31 6.69
N HIS A 75 10.29 -2.69 5.41
CA HIS A 75 11.51 -2.56 4.63
C HIS A 75 11.88 -1.10 4.36
N ALA A 76 10.93 -0.26 3.96
CA ALA A 76 11.16 1.16 3.67
C ALA A 76 11.73 1.91 4.89
N PHE A 77 11.24 1.62 6.10
CA PHE A 77 11.77 2.19 7.35
C PHE A 77 13.09 1.57 7.76
N LYS A 78 13.24 0.24 7.71
CA LYS A 78 14.46 -0.45 8.16
C LYS A 78 15.68 -0.12 7.31
N LYS A 79 15.50 0.01 5.99
CA LYS A 79 16.62 0.19 5.05
C LYS A 79 16.99 1.65 4.83
N GLY A 80 16.12 2.59 5.18
CA GLY A 80 16.41 4.02 5.14
C GLY A 80 16.84 4.54 3.76
N ARG A 81 16.46 3.87 2.66
CA ARG A 81 16.91 4.28 1.32
C ARG A 81 16.36 5.66 0.99
N ARG A 82 17.14 6.43 0.21
CA ARG A 82 16.74 7.77 -0.23
C ARG A 82 15.52 7.74 -1.15
N ALA A 83 15.45 6.78 -2.07
CA ALA A 83 14.29 6.60 -2.95
C ALA A 83 13.00 6.35 -2.14
N ASP A 84 13.07 5.64 -1.02
CA ASP A 84 11.92 5.37 -0.14
C ASP A 84 11.49 6.59 0.70
N ALA A 85 12.19 7.72 0.64
CA ALA A 85 11.93 8.87 1.53
C ALA A 85 10.53 9.45 1.35
N ARG A 86 10.06 9.57 0.11
CA ARG A 86 8.70 10.05 -0.18
C ARG A 86 7.66 9.11 0.41
N TYR A 87 7.78 7.81 0.17
CA TYR A 87 6.87 6.81 0.71
C TYR A 87 6.85 6.81 2.25
N ARG A 88 8.00 6.96 2.91
CA ARG A 88 8.04 7.11 4.38
C ARG A 88 7.31 8.36 4.85
N ALA A 89 7.50 9.49 4.19
CA ALA A 89 6.82 10.73 4.53
C ALA A 89 5.29 10.59 4.36
N GLU A 90 4.83 9.98 3.26
CA GLU A 90 3.41 9.68 3.02
C GLU A 90 2.82 8.84 4.18
N LEU A 91 3.54 7.83 4.66
CA LEU A 91 3.12 7.00 5.79
C LEU A 91 3.07 7.77 7.11
N GLN A 92 4.04 8.66 7.37
CA GLN A 92 4.07 9.48 8.58
C GLN A 92 2.90 10.46 8.60
N VAL A 93 2.60 11.12 7.47
CA VAL A 93 1.44 12.01 7.32
C VAL A 93 0.14 11.23 7.53
N ALA A 94 -0.01 10.07 6.88
CA ALA A 94 -1.20 9.23 7.04
C ALA A 94 -1.39 8.73 8.48
N SER A 95 -0.31 8.40 9.18
CA SER A 95 -0.35 8.00 10.60
C SER A 95 -0.87 9.13 11.47
N LEU A 96 -0.31 10.34 11.34
CA LEU A 96 -0.76 11.50 12.12
C LEU A 96 -2.24 11.79 11.88
N ILE A 97 -2.68 11.77 10.61
CA ILE A 97 -4.10 11.98 10.27
C ILE A 97 -4.99 10.93 10.93
N ALA A 98 -4.61 9.66 10.87
CA ALA A 98 -5.37 8.57 11.49
C ALA A 98 -5.46 8.74 13.01
N ASP A 99 -4.34 9.09 13.66
CA ASP A 99 -4.28 9.33 15.11
C ASP A 99 -5.17 10.51 15.50
N LEU A 100 -5.10 11.64 14.77
CA LEU A 100 -5.93 12.81 15.03
C LEU A 100 -7.42 12.53 14.81
N ARG A 101 -7.79 11.77 13.79
CA ARG A 101 -9.18 11.34 13.55
C ARG A 101 -9.67 10.43 14.67
N SER A 102 -8.81 9.54 15.18
CA SER A 102 -9.18 8.60 16.25
C SER A 102 -9.57 9.30 17.56
N VAL A 103 -9.00 10.47 17.83
CA VAL A 103 -9.31 11.30 19.00
C VAL A 103 -10.39 12.37 18.71
N GLY A 104 -11.04 12.30 17.55
CA GLY A 104 -12.15 13.19 17.19
C GLY A 104 -11.73 14.60 16.77
N THR A 105 -10.49 14.80 16.32
CA THR A 105 -10.02 16.12 15.86
C THR A 105 -10.79 16.55 14.60
N PRO A 106 -11.38 17.76 14.58
CA PRO A 106 -12.03 18.32 13.39
C PRO A 106 -11.09 18.46 12.17
N ALA A 107 -11.62 18.31 10.96
CA ALA A 107 -10.83 18.27 9.73
C ALA A 107 -10.03 19.56 9.44
N ASP A 108 -10.59 20.72 9.75
CA ASP A 108 -9.92 22.03 9.66
C ASP A 108 -8.69 22.11 10.58
N ARG A 109 -8.79 21.53 11.78
CA ARG A 109 -7.68 21.43 12.73
C ARG A 109 -6.64 20.40 12.28
N ILE A 110 -7.06 19.25 11.73
CA ILE A 110 -6.13 18.26 11.17
C ILE A 110 -5.26 18.89 10.08
N ARG A 111 -5.85 19.71 9.20
CA ARG A 111 -5.08 20.41 8.16
C ARG A 111 -4.03 21.35 8.77
N GLY A 112 -4.38 22.08 9.83
CA GLY A 112 -3.44 22.92 10.59
C GLY A 112 -2.29 22.14 11.22
N GLU A 113 -2.59 21.00 11.86
CA GLU A 113 -1.57 20.11 12.46
C GLU A 113 -0.63 19.52 11.40
N VAL A 114 -1.18 19.03 10.29
CA VAL A 114 -0.36 18.51 9.17
C VAL A 114 0.56 19.59 8.61
N ALA A 115 0.05 20.83 8.44
CA ALA A 115 0.86 21.95 8.00
C ALA A 115 1.97 22.31 8.99
N ALA A 116 1.69 22.26 10.30
CA ALA A 116 2.66 22.57 11.35
C ALA A 116 3.81 21.55 11.40
N PHE A 117 3.51 20.26 11.28
CA PHE A 117 4.53 19.20 11.38
C PHE A 117 5.26 18.90 10.07
N PHE A 118 4.56 18.96 8.93
CA PHE A 118 5.08 18.50 7.64
C PHE A 118 5.11 19.60 6.57
N GLY A 119 4.66 20.81 6.89
CA GLY A 119 4.64 21.94 5.97
C GLY A 119 3.75 21.71 4.75
N GLN A 120 4.08 22.42 3.67
CA GLN A 120 3.36 22.31 2.40
C GLN A 120 3.42 20.91 1.79
N ALA A 121 4.51 20.17 2.02
CA ALA A 121 4.65 18.80 1.52
C ALA A 121 3.60 17.87 2.15
N GLY A 122 3.33 18.01 3.46
CA GLY A 122 2.30 17.24 4.15
C GLY A 122 0.89 17.58 3.66
N LEU A 123 0.60 18.86 3.41
CA LEU A 123 -0.70 19.28 2.87
C LEU A 123 -0.96 18.71 1.47
N GLN A 124 0.04 18.72 0.60
CA GLN A 124 -0.07 18.10 -0.72
C GLN A 124 -0.33 16.60 -0.67
N MET A 125 0.16 15.92 0.38
CA MET A 125 -0.10 14.49 0.60
C MET A 125 -1.51 14.25 1.15
N LEU A 126 -1.97 15.10 2.07
CA LEU A 126 -3.35 15.07 2.58
C LEU A 126 -4.36 15.26 1.44
N ASP A 127 -4.15 16.26 0.58
CA ASP A 127 -5.07 16.58 -0.53
C ASP A 127 -5.18 15.43 -1.54
N ARG A 128 -4.11 14.66 -1.77
CA ARG A 128 -4.18 13.46 -2.63
C ARG A 128 -4.94 12.30 -1.97
N GLY A 129 -4.86 12.18 -0.65
CA GLY A 129 -5.52 11.11 0.10
C GLY A 129 -7.03 11.33 0.28
N GLU A 130 -7.53 12.55 0.07
CA GLU A 130 -8.97 12.87 0.14
C GLU A 130 -9.69 12.73 -1.22
N VAL A 131 -8.93 12.59 -2.33
CA VAL A 131 -9.46 12.47 -3.70
C VAL A 131 -9.52 11.00 -4.18
N ALA A 132 -8.89 10.07 -3.46
CA ALA A 132 -8.82 8.63 -3.77
C ALA A 132 -9.76 7.81 -2.89
#